data_AF-A0A3Q9HRI5-F1
#
_entry.id   AF-A0A3Q9HRI5-F1
#
_cell.length_a   1.000
_cell.length_b   1.000
_cell.length_c   1.000
_cell.angle_alpha   90.00
_cell.angle_beta   90.00
_cell.angle_gamma   90.00
#
_symmetry.space_group_name_H-M   'P 1'
#
loop_
_entity.id
_entity.type
_entity.pdbx_description
1 polymer ?
#
loop_
_entity_poly.entity_id
_entity_poly.type
_entity_poly.pdbx_seq_one_letter_code
_entity_poly.pdbx_strand_id
1 'polypeptide(L)'
;MSEERYYDEYEIDLKKLIKVVWNGKWFIIGLFIVAVLVAGFYSVFMLEPQYEARATLLILPPKYTTSLQVSTLPVETYKNLLLTDYIKARIIEELDLKHDNGEPFHPSDLEGMMSVTVQGQYEVDDNNREIYVPVLILKVKGTDPKLISDIANAWANNFMEISKQIRKSEVQEVSTVIQSQFEVTKSKLTQVKEELRKFKEKARLDLAKAELDIKMERLSEYTDMLVNLKTQLGSEKAKYQQLQKTLAGMEKEGRWLGDLSTSMEGGKYPILEKARENYLNIQQALLTYQKEHDLDLLQQKIAVESDKLKSYQQKVLSLEATLKEKQIEIEKLKSLLEKEPERWVLKKAITEDAFWQSLLSMEEIKALQDLQLSNEIVNPIYQKLKNKLADDEVLVQSIPEQIAHYKQLVAQKEREINELNYTLKQWQQTLDRLNTDLAHYKQLYEEQANVYQDLKSRLLQSGLNVDSLEVQVAFYEQLRASLEQEIKELQDRIWKDEIIEQQLTQQVNDIQKTYNMLAEKVEEARITEAEKTSDVKFIAEAVPPTKPIGRNAKLYIVMSGILALMVGVFIVLLKEYMKEDEKEVNASIIKG
;
A
#
# COMPACT_ATOMS: atom_id res chain seq x y z
N MET A 1 25.92 -155.89 9.32
CA MET A 1 26.79 -156.02 8.14
C MET A 1 26.65 -154.73 7.36
N SER A 2 27.75 -154.00 7.31
CA SER A 2 27.95 -152.68 6.72
C SER A 2 28.25 -152.82 5.23
N GLU A 3 27.49 -152.14 4.38
CA GLU A 3 27.87 -151.87 2.99
C GLU A 3 27.81 -150.35 2.75
N GLU A 4 29.00 -149.79 2.61
CA GLU A 4 29.28 -148.42 2.17
C GLU A 4 28.84 -148.26 0.71
N ARG A 5 28.02 -147.24 0.44
CA ARG A 5 27.70 -146.80 -0.91
C ARG A 5 28.69 -145.73 -1.35
N TYR A 6 29.46 -146.04 -2.39
CA TYR A 6 30.30 -145.14 -3.17
C TYR A 6 29.45 -144.06 -3.86
N TYR A 7 29.85 -142.79 -3.75
CA TYR A 7 29.42 -141.73 -4.65
C TYR A 7 30.48 -141.59 -5.74
N ASP A 8 30.11 -141.80 -7.01
CA ASP A 8 30.92 -141.38 -8.15
C ASP A 8 30.68 -139.88 -8.39
N GLU A 9 31.72 -139.06 -8.16
CA GLU A 9 31.73 -137.66 -8.57
C GLU A 9 31.91 -137.57 -10.09
N TYR A 10 30.92 -136.99 -10.78
CA TYR A 10 31.05 -136.59 -12.19
C TYR A 10 31.96 -135.36 -12.28
N GLU A 11 33.26 -135.56 -12.47
CA GLU A 11 34.16 -134.50 -12.88
C GLU A 11 33.86 -134.10 -14.34
N ILE A 12 33.35 -132.88 -14.54
CA ILE A 12 33.27 -132.28 -15.88
C ILE A 12 34.70 -131.96 -16.32
N ASP A 13 35.26 -132.81 -17.19
CA ASP A 13 36.62 -132.63 -17.69
C ASP A 13 36.69 -131.43 -18.66
N LEU A 14 37.10 -130.27 -18.12
CA LEU A 14 37.29 -129.01 -18.86
C LEU A 14 38.21 -129.18 -20.08
N LYS A 15 39.16 -130.13 -20.05
CA LYS A 15 40.00 -130.42 -21.22
C LYS A 15 39.19 -130.98 -22.39
N LYS A 16 38.13 -131.73 -22.12
CA LYS A 16 37.26 -132.33 -23.14
C LYS A 16 36.45 -131.25 -23.86
N LEU A 17 35.81 -130.33 -23.11
CA LEU A 17 35.10 -129.19 -23.70
C LEU A 17 36.03 -128.28 -24.53
N ILE A 18 37.22 -127.98 -24.03
CA ILE A 18 38.21 -127.18 -24.77
C ILE A 18 38.62 -127.89 -26.06
N LYS A 19 38.81 -129.21 -26.04
CA LYS A 19 39.18 -130.00 -27.23
C LYS A 19 38.07 -130.01 -28.28
N VAL A 20 36.81 -130.04 -27.86
CA VAL A 20 35.63 -129.95 -28.74
C VAL A 20 35.59 -128.60 -29.45
N VAL A 21 35.72 -127.50 -28.69
CA VAL A 21 35.79 -126.15 -29.27
C VAL A 21 37.01 -126.01 -30.20
N TRP A 22 38.15 -126.60 -29.84
CA TRP A 22 39.37 -126.58 -30.65
C TRP A 22 39.24 -127.36 -31.96
N ASN A 23 38.43 -128.42 -32.00
CA ASN A 23 38.13 -129.17 -33.22
C ASN A 23 37.12 -128.42 -34.11
N GLY A 24 36.18 -127.69 -33.51
CA GLY A 24 35.21 -126.84 -34.22
C GLY A 24 35.73 -125.45 -34.63
N LYS A 25 36.99 -125.11 -34.35
CA LYS A 25 37.57 -123.76 -34.54
C LYS A 25 37.37 -123.19 -35.94
N TRP A 26 37.44 -124.01 -36.99
CA TRP A 26 37.25 -123.54 -38.36
C TRP A 26 35.81 -123.13 -38.66
N PHE A 27 34.82 -123.77 -38.02
CA PHE A 27 33.41 -123.37 -38.13
C PHE A 27 33.14 -122.05 -37.40
N ILE A 28 33.69 -121.90 -36.19
CA ILE A 28 33.55 -120.68 -35.37
C ILE A 28 34.21 -119.48 -36.07
N ILE A 29 35.43 -119.66 -36.60
CA ILE A 29 36.13 -118.64 -37.38
C ILE A 29 35.36 -118.28 -38.65
N GLY A 30 34.80 -119.27 -39.35
CA GLY A 30 33.97 -119.04 -40.55
C GLY A 30 32.72 -118.20 -40.25
N LEU A 31 31.98 -118.54 -39.18
CA LEU A 31 30.79 -117.80 -38.76
C LEU A 31 31.13 -116.37 -38.34
N PHE A 32 32.23 -116.18 -37.60
CA PHE A 32 32.73 -114.87 -37.21
C PHE A 32 33.05 -113.98 -38.41
N ILE A 33 33.78 -114.51 -39.39
CA ILE A 33 34.13 -113.77 -40.60
C ILE A 33 32.87 -113.36 -41.37
N VAL A 34 31.89 -114.26 -41.53
CA VAL A 34 30.63 -113.94 -42.22
C VAL A 34 29.85 -112.86 -41.48
N ALA A 35 29.71 -112.94 -40.16
CA ALA A 35 28.99 -111.93 -39.39
C ALA A 35 29.67 -110.56 -39.44
N VAL A 36 31.01 -110.52 -39.38
CA VAL A 36 31.79 -109.29 -39.55
C VAL A 36 31.63 -108.71 -40.95
N LEU A 37 31.63 -109.55 -41.99
CA LEU A 37 31.40 -109.11 -43.38
C LEU A 37 29.99 -108.57 -43.59
N VAL A 38 28.96 -109.24 -43.07
CA VAL A 38 27.55 -108.79 -43.18
C VAL A 38 27.33 -107.50 -42.40
N ALA A 39 27.85 -107.39 -41.18
CA ALA A 39 27.74 -106.16 -40.38
C ALA A 39 28.54 -105.00 -41.00
N GLY A 40 29.72 -105.29 -41.55
CA GLY A 40 30.51 -104.31 -42.29
C GLY A 40 29.80 -103.84 -43.56
N PHE A 41 29.22 -104.77 -44.33
CA PHE A 41 28.44 -104.46 -45.51
C PHE A 41 27.20 -103.62 -45.16
N TYR A 42 26.42 -104.03 -44.17
CA TYR A 42 25.24 -103.29 -43.71
C TYR A 42 25.59 -101.89 -43.21
N SER A 43 26.68 -101.76 -42.44
CA SER A 43 27.11 -100.46 -41.90
C SER A 43 27.68 -99.51 -42.95
N VAL A 44 28.24 -100.00 -44.06
CA VAL A 44 28.86 -99.17 -45.11
C VAL A 44 27.88 -98.85 -46.23
N PHE A 45 26.99 -99.80 -46.58
CA PHE A 45 26.09 -99.67 -47.73
C PHE A 45 24.63 -99.37 -47.39
N MET A 46 24.15 -99.71 -46.19
CA MET A 46 22.73 -99.60 -45.85
C MET A 46 22.39 -98.46 -44.87
N LEU A 47 23.37 -97.95 -44.12
CA LEU A 47 23.17 -96.83 -43.20
C LEU A 47 23.53 -95.51 -43.89
N GLU A 48 22.52 -94.68 -44.12
CA GLU A 48 22.73 -93.33 -44.67
C GLU A 48 23.54 -92.47 -43.69
N PRO A 49 24.56 -91.73 -44.18
CA PRO A 49 25.34 -90.84 -43.34
C PRO A 49 24.48 -89.65 -42.90
N GLN A 50 24.32 -89.50 -41.58
CA GLN A 50 23.66 -88.34 -40.99
C GLN A 50 24.71 -87.30 -40.61
N TYR A 51 24.49 -86.05 -41.00
CA TYR A 51 25.35 -84.92 -40.72
C TYR A 51 24.63 -83.92 -39.81
N GLU A 52 25.38 -83.08 -39.09
CA GLU A 52 24.81 -81.95 -38.32
C GLU A 52 25.57 -80.69 -38.64
N ALA A 53 24.83 -79.65 -39.02
CA ALA A 53 25.33 -78.29 -39.14
C ALA A 53 24.90 -77.47 -37.93
N ARG A 54 25.73 -76.50 -37.54
CA ARG A 54 25.50 -75.65 -36.36
C ARG A 54 25.66 -74.18 -36.71
N ALA A 55 24.61 -73.40 -36.55
CA ALA A 55 24.68 -71.95 -36.52
C ALA A 55 24.61 -71.47 -35.06
N THR A 56 25.42 -70.47 -34.69
CA THR A 56 25.47 -69.98 -33.30
C THR A 56 25.07 -68.52 -33.22
N LEU A 57 24.11 -68.21 -32.35
CA LEU A 57 23.59 -66.88 -32.09
C LEU A 57 23.84 -66.45 -30.64
N LEU A 58 24.15 -65.17 -30.43
CA LEU A 58 24.31 -64.53 -29.11
C LEU A 58 23.14 -63.61 -28.84
N ILE A 59 22.56 -63.64 -27.64
CA ILE A 59 21.63 -62.60 -27.18
C ILE A 59 22.42 -61.60 -26.34
N LEU A 60 22.62 -60.41 -26.89
CA LEU A 60 23.30 -59.31 -26.23
C LEU A 60 22.29 -58.40 -25.52
N PRO A 61 22.55 -58.00 -24.28
CA PRO A 61 21.81 -56.90 -23.67
C PRO A 61 22.06 -55.60 -24.44
N PRO A 62 21.15 -54.62 -24.33
CA PRO A 62 21.36 -53.30 -24.94
C PRO A 62 22.66 -52.68 -24.43
N LYS A 63 23.48 -52.14 -25.35
CA LYS A 63 24.77 -51.53 -25.02
C LYS A 63 24.65 -50.19 -24.28
N TYR A 64 23.53 -49.51 -24.45
CA TYR A 64 23.24 -48.25 -23.79
C TYR A 64 22.12 -48.48 -22.78
N THR A 65 22.43 -48.22 -21.51
CA THR A 65 21.43 -48.19 -20.44
C THR A 65 20.70 -46.85 -20.48
N THR A 66 19.88 -46.65 -21.50
CA THR A 66 18.85 -45.61 -21.44
C THR A 66 17.87 -45.96 -20.31
N SER A 67 17.21 -44.94 -19.77
CA SER A 67 16.17 -45.17 -18.76
C SER A 67 14.96 -45.95 -19.32
N LEU A 68 14.77 -45.90 -20.64
CA LEU A 68 13.97 -46.87 -21.37
C LEU A 68 14.71 -48.22 -21.37
N GLN A 69 14.46 -49.05 -20.37
CA GLN A 69 14.91 -50.45 -20.37
C GLN A 69 13.87 -51.31 -21.08
N VAL A 70 14.07 -51.55 -22.38
CA VAL A 70 13.39 -52.66 -23.05
C VAL A 70 14.21 -53.91 -22.75
N SER A 71 13.71 -54.75 -21.84
CA SER A 71 14.40 -56.00 -21.47
C SER A 71 14.42 -56.97 -22.64
N THR A 72 15.47 -57.78 -22.73
CA THR A 72 15.49 -58.92 -23.66
C THR A 72 14.40 -59.92 -23.26
N LEU A 73 13.85 -60.64 -24.25
CA LEU A 73 12.86 -61.66 -23.97
C LEU A 73 13.49 -62.80 -23.14
N PRO A 74 12.69 -63.55 -22.37
CA PRO A 74 13.19 -64.76 -21.73
C PRO A 74 13.81 -65.71 -22.76
N VAL A 75 14.90 -66.37 -22.39
CA VAL A 75 15.64 -67.26 -23.30
C VAL A 75 14.76 -68.38 -23.88
N GLU A 76 13.82 -68.88 -23.08
CA GLU A 76 12.86 -69.89 -23.53
C GLU A 76 11.89 -69.32 -24.59
N THR A 77 11.54 -68.04 -24.49
CA THR A 77 10.73 -67.36 -25.52
C THR A 77 11.48 -67.30 -26.85
N TYR A 78 12.77 -66.96 -26.85
CA TYR A 78 13.59 -66.99 -28.08
C TYR A 78 13.67 -68.40 -28.68
N LYS A 79 13.85 -69.43 -27.85
CA LYS A 79 13.85 -70.84 -28.28
C LYS A 79 12.50 -71.26 -28.88
N ASN A 80 11.40 -70.89 -28.25
CA ASN A 80 10.06 -71.21 -28.74
C ASN A 80 9.78 -70.49 -30.07
N LEU A 81 10.17 -69.21 -30.18
CA LEU A 81 10.07 -68.45 -31.42
C LEU A 81 10.86 -69.10 -32.55
N LEU A 82 12.11 -69.51 -32.28
CA LEU A 82 12.98 -70.22 -33.23
C LEU A 82 12.34 -71.48 -33.82
N LEU A 83 11.51 -72.19 -33.05
CA LEU A 83 10.88 -73.45 -33.43
C LEU A 83 9.46 -73.29 -34.00
N THR A 84 8.98 -72.05 -34.17
CA THR A 84 7.65 -71.80 -34.74
C THR A 84 7.55 -72.22 -36.20
N ASP A 85 6.36 -72.65 -36.62
CA ASP A 85 6.10 -73.02 -38.02
C ASP A 85 6.25 -71.84 -38.98
N TYR A 86 6.09 -70.61 -38.50
CA TYR A 86 6.36 -69.39 -39.30
C TYR A 86 7.82 -69.33 -39.75
N ILE A 87 8.77 -69.63 -38.85
CA ILE A 87 10.20 -69.63 -39.20
C ILE A 87 10.52 -70.81 -40.11
N LYS A 88 9.98 -71.99 -39.83
CA LYS A 88 10.15 -73.17 -40.69
C LYS A 88 9.64 -72.91 -42.11
N ALA A 89 8.45 -72.34 -42.25
CA ALA A 89 7.86 -71.97 -43.54
C ALA A 89 8.72 -70.94 -44.30
N ARG A 90 9.25 -69.91 -43.61
CA ARG A 90 10.16 -68.94 -44.23
C ARG A 90 11.46 -69.57 -44.74
N ILE A 91 12.02 -70.51 -43.99
CA ILE A 91 13.22 -71.23 -44.44
C ILE A 91 12.93 -72.07 -45.68
N ILE A 92 11.77 -72.75 -45.71
CA ILE A 92 11.32 -73.55 -46.86
C ILE A 92 11.15 -72.67 -48.10
N GLU A 93 10.52 -71.51 -47.95
CA GLU A 93 10.30 -70.54 -49.03
C GLU A 93 11.63 -69.93 -49.52
N GLU A 94 12.50 -69.49 -48.61
CA GLU A 94 13.78 -68.85 -48.95
C GLU A 94 14.75 -69.78 -49.69
N LEU A 95 14.77 -71.06 -49.30
CA LEU A 95 15.67 -72.05 -49.87
C LEU A 95 15.01 -72.93 -50.97
N ASP A 96 13.74 -72.67 -51.30
CA ASP A 96 12.93 -73.48 -52.24
C ASP A 96 13.04 -74.99 -51.95
N LEU A 97 12.90 -75.37 -50.68
CA LEU A 97 13.11 -76.75 -50.21
C LEU A 97 12.06 -77.70 -50.80
N LYS A 98 12.52 -78.73 -51.51
CA LYS A 98 11.70 -79.77 -52.13
C LYS A 98 12.24 -81.15 -51.81
N HIS A 99 11.33 -82.08 -51.56
CA HIS A 99 11.65 -83.49 -51.44
C HIS A 99 12.17 -84.05 -52.77
N ASP A 100 12.80 -85.22 -52.74
CA ASP A 100 13.32 -85.90 -53.93
C ASP A 100 12.22 -86.22 -54.97
N ASN A 101 10.94 -86.24 -54.55
CA ASN A 101 9.77 -86.42 -55.41
C ASN A 101 9.27 -85.10 -56.07
N GLY A 102 9.89 -83.97 -55.76
CA GLY A 102 9.55 -82.63 -56.28
C GLY A 102 8.50 -81.86 -55.47
N GLU A 103 7.93 -82.44 -54.41
CA GLU A 103 6.96 -81.76 -53.54
C GLU A 103 7.68 -80.81 -52.56
N PRO A 104 7.14 -79.59 -52.32
CA PRO A 104 7.71 -78.68 -51.33
C PRO A 104 7.76 -79.31 -49.93
N PHE A 105 8.75 -78.92 -49.14
CA PHE A 105 8.76 -79.25 -47.72
C PHE A 105 7.56 -78.61 -47.01
N HIS A 106 7.04 -79.30 -46.01
CA HIS A 106 6.10 -78.80 -45.03
C HIS A 106 6.85 -78.49 -43.72
N PRO A 107 6.40 -77.53 -42.89
CA PRO A 107 7.03 -77.24 -41.60
C PRO A 107 7.27 -78.45 -40.68
N SER A 108 6.44 -79.49 -40.77
CA SER A 108 6.61 -80.75 -40.04
C SER A 108 7.86 -81.53 -40.45
N ASP A 109 8.30 -81.41 -41.71
CA ASP A 109 9.45 -82.15 -42.22
C ASP A 109 10.76 -81.65 -41.59
N LEU A 110 10.77 -80.39 -41.19
CA LEU A 110 11.90 -79.77 -40.50
C LEU A 110 11.90 -80.03 -38.98
N GLU A 111 10.81 -80.50 -38.38
CA GLU A 111 10.66 -80.67 -36.93
C GLU A 111 11.63 -81.72 -36.35
N GLY A 112 11.88 -82.81 -37.09
CA GLY A 112 12.89 -83.82 -36.72
C GLY A 112 14.32 -83.44 -37.07
N MET A 113 14.50 -82.44 -37.95
CA MET A 113 15.81 -81.99 -38.43
C MET A 113 16.39 -80.88 -37.54
N MET A 114 15.54 -80.01 -37.00
CA MET A 114 15.93 -78.79 -36.30
C MET A 114 15.83 -78.95 -34.79
N SER A 115 16.86 -78.54 -34.06
CA SER A 115 16.83 -78.45 -32.60
C SER A 115 17.64 -77.26 -32.11
N VAL A 116 17.18 -76.64 -31.03
CA VAL A 116 17.89 -75.52 -30.39
C VAL A 116 18.48 -76.02 -29.08
N THR A 117 19.77 -75.79 -28.89
CA THR A 117 20.41 -75.93 -27.58
C THR A 117 20.71 -74.55 -27.04
N VAL A 118 20.22 -74.27 -25.83
CA VAL A 118 20.59 -73.05 -25.11
C VAL A 118 21.82 -73.37 -24.27
N GLN A 119 22.86 -72.58 -24.45
CA GLN A 119 24.01 -72.51 -23.56
C GLN A 119 24.11 -71.08 -23.02
N GLY A 120 24.88 -70.85 -21.97
CA GLY A 120 25.12 -69.50 -21.50
C GLY A 120 26.37 -69.43 -20.66
N GLN A 121 26.97 -68.24 -20.64
CA GLN A 121 28.09 -67.91 -19.79
C GLN A 121 27.79 -66.59 -19.07
N TYR A 122 28.38 -66.39 -17.90
CA TYR A 122 28.35 -65.11 -17.21
C TYR A 122 29.49 -64.25 -17.76
N GLU A 123 29.17 -63.07 -18.28
CA GLU A 123 30.14 -62.02 -18.62
C GLU A 123 30.05 -60.90 -17.57
N VAL A 124 31.17 -60.27 -17.24
CA VAL A 124 31.18 -59.13 -16.31
C VAL A 124 31.03 -57.84 -17.13
N ASP A 125 30.01 -57.03 -16.83
CA ASP A 125 29.81 -55.75 -17.49
C ASP A 125 30.82 -54.68 -17.04
N ASP A 126 30.82 -53.52 -17.73
CA ASP A 126 31.70 -52.38 -17.41
C ASP A 126 31.50 -51.81 -15.99
N ASN A 127 30.39 -52.17 -15.32
CA ASN A 127 30.08 -51.81 -13.93
C ASN A 127 30.34 -52.95 -12.94
N ASN A 128 31.09 -53.97 -13.36
CA ASN A 128 31.52 -55.11 -12.55
C ASN A 128 30.38 -56.03 -12.09
N ARG A 129 29.28 -56.13 -12.85
CA ARG A 129 28.13 -57.02 -12.62
C ARG A 129 28.18 -58.24 -13.53
N GLU A 130 27.91 -59.41 -12.98
CA GLU A 130 27.76 -60.64 -13.77
C GLU A 130 26.44 -60.61 -14.56
N ILE A 131 26.52 -60.54 -15.88
CA ILE A 131 25.43 -60.64 -16.83
C ILE A 131 25.45 -62.02 -17.46
N TYR A 132 24.33 -62.74 -17.35
CA TYR A 132 24.13 -63.99 -18.09
C TYR A 132 23.91 -63.66 -19.58
N VAL A 133 24.81 -64.16 -20.44
CA VAL A 133 24.73 -63.99 -21.89
C VAL A 133 24.31 -65.31 -22.52
N PRO A 134 23.06 -65.44 -22.99
CA PRO A 134 22.58 -66.67 -23.62
C PRO A 134 23.14 -66.85 -25.03
N VAL A 135 23.58 -68.07 -25.31
CA VAL A 135 24.04 -68.54 -26.62
C VAL A 135 23.05 -69.57 -27.14
N LEU A 136 22.44 -69.28 -28.28
CA LEU A 136 21.53 -70.20 -28.96
C LEU A 136 22.30 -70.95 -30.05
N ILE A 137 22.43 -72.26 -29.88
CA ILE A 137 23.05 -73.15 -30.87
C ILE A 137 21.94 -73.83 -31.65
N LEU A 138 21.81 -73.42 -32.91
CA LEU A 138 20.86 -73.94 -33.88
C LEU A 138 21.47 -75.16 -34.57
N LYS A 139 20.92 -76.35 -34.32
CA LYS A 139 21.43 -77.61 -34.86
C LYS A 139 20.46 -78.14 -35.91
N VAL A 140 20.97 -78.41 -37.11
CA VAL A 140 20.20 -78.98 -38.21
C VAL A 140 20.84 -80.29 -38.62
N LYS A 141 20.04 -81.37 -38.66
CA LYS A 141 20.48 -82.71 -39.06
C LYS A 141 19.88 -83.11 -40.40
N GLY A 142 20.65 -83.87 -41.19
CA GLY A 142 20.21 -84.37 -42.48
C GLY A 142 21.32 -85.07 -43.25
N THR A 143 21.02 -85.48 -44.47
CA THR A 143 21.90 -86.31 -45.31
C THR A 143 22.80 -85.49 -46.23
N ASP A 144 22.37 -84.31 -46.68
CA ASP A 144 23.16 -83.38 -47.49
C ASP A 144 23.84 -82.31 -46.61
N PRO A 145 25.19 -82.35 -46.47
CA PRO A 145 25.95 -81.36 -45.70
C PRO A 145 25.75 -79.91 -46.14
N LYS A 146 25.53 -79.66 -47.43
CA LYS A 146 25.38 -78.29 -47.96
C LYS A 146 24.00 -77.75 -47.59
N LEU A 147 22.96 -78.52 -47.91
CA LEU A 147 21.57 -78.17 -47.58
C LEU A 147 21.37 -77.87 -46.10
N ILE A 148 21.85 -78.73 -45.19
CA ILE A 148 21.66 -78.52 -43.74
C ILE A 148 22.42 -77.30 -43.21
N SER A 149 23.55 -76.94 -43.82
CA SER A 149 24.27 -75.71 -43.48
C SER A 149 23.54 -74.46 -43.97
N ASP A 150 22.95 -74.53 -45.16
CA ASP A 150 22.14 -73.45 -45.72
C ASP A 150 20.84 -73.27 -44.91
N ILE A 151 20.17 -74.35 -44.51
CA ILE A 151 19.02 -74.34 -43.59
C ILE A 151 19.39 -73.71 -42.24
N ALA A 152 20.53 -74.08 -41.64
CA ALA A 152 20.96 -73.52 -40.36
C ALA A 152 21.28 -72.03 -40.43
N ASN A 153 21.91 -71.56 -41.52
CA ASN A 153 22.18 -70.13 -41.75
C ASN A 153 20.91 -69.33 -42.06
N ALA A 154 20.03 -69.85 -42.92
CA ALA A 154 18.73 -69.26 -43.20
C ALA A 154 17.88 -69.15 -41.92
N TRP A 155 17.89 -70.18 -41.07
CA TRP A 155 17.21 -70.16 -39.78
C TRP A 155 17.71 -69.03 -38.87
N ALA A 156 19.04 -68.91 -38.74
CA ALA A 156 19.67 -67.85 -37.96
C ALA A 156 19.35 -66.45 -38.49
N ASN A 157 19.43 -66.25 -39.82
CA ASN A 157 19.15 -64.96 -40.46
C ASN A 157 17.68 -64.55 -40.33
N ASN A 158 16.75 -65.47 -40.60
CA ASN A 158 15.32 -65.23 -40.45
C ASN A 158 14.96 -64.82 -39.02
N PHE A 159 15.52 -65.53 -38.03
CA PHE A 159 15.28 -65.21 -36.64
C PHE A 159 15.88 -63.88 -36.19
N MET A 160 17.09 -63.54 -36.65
CA MET A 160 17.70 -62.24 -36.38
C MET A 160 16.84 -61.09 -36.92
N GLU A 161 16.26 -61.23 -38.11
CA GLU A 161 15.36 -60.22 -38.69
C GLU A 161 14.03 -60.12 -37.91
N ILE A 162 13.43 -61.24 -37.52
CA ILE A 162 12.22 -61.26 -36.67
C ILE A 162 12.49 -60.61 -35.31
N SER A 163 13.59 -60.97 -34.65
CA SER A 163 13.98 -60.39 -33.37
C SER A 163 14.16 -58.87 -33.49
N LYS A 164 14.83 -58.41 -34.55
CA LYS A 164 14.97 -56.98 -34.87
C LYS A 164 13.63 -56.29 -35.08
N GLN A 165 12.67 -56.92 -35.74
CA GLN A 165 11.32 -56.38 -35.93
C GLN A 165 10.54 -56.27 -34.62
N ILE A 166 10.61 -57.30 -33.76
CA ILE A 166 9.96 -57.29 -32.43
C ILE A 166 10.51 -56.13 -31.59
N ARG A 167 11.84 -56.01 -31.45
CA ARG A 167 12.46 -54.90 -30.71
C ARG A 167 12.08 -53.54 -31.28
N LYS A 168 12.09 -53.41 -32.60
CA LYS A 168 11.68 -52.15 -33.25
C LYS A 168 10.24 -51.80 -32.88
N SER A 169 9.33 -52.78 -32.88
CA SER A 169 7.94 -52.57 -32.51
C SER A 169 7.77 -52.14 -31.04
N GLU A 170 8.46 -52.79 -30.11
CA GLU A 170 8.41 -52.44 -28.69
C GLU A 170 8.94 -51.02 -28.41
N VAL A 171 10.08 -50.66 -29.01
CA VAL A 171 10.65 -49.32 -28.88
C VAL A 171 9.70 -48.27 -29.48
N GLN A 172 9.07 -48.57 -30.62
CA GLN A 172 8.10 -47.68 -31.26
C GLN A 172 6.84 -47.46 -30.42
N GLU A 173 6.32 -48.50 -29.78
CA GLU A 173 5.17 -48.40 -28.88
C GLU A 173 5.48 -47.49 -27.69
N VAL A 174 6.61 -47.71 -27.01
CA VAL A 174 7.04 -46.88 -25.88
C VAL A 174 7.32 -45.43 -26.32
N SER A 175 8.00 -45.26 -27.45
CA SER A 175 8.28 -43.94 -28.04
C SER A 175 6.99 -43.17 -28.34
N THR A 176 5.97 -43.84 -28.89
CA THR A 176 4.66 -43.23 -29.20
C THR A 176 3.97 -42.73 -27.93
N VAL A 177 3.99 -43.51 -26.85
CA VAL A 177 3.40 -43.12 -25.56
C VAL A 177 4.13 -41.90 -24.97
N ILE A 178 5.47 -41.92 -24.96
CA ILE A 178 6.28 -40.82 -24.44
C ILE A 178 6.06 -39.55 -25.27
N GLN A 179 6.06 -39.66 -26.60
CA GLN A 179 5.82 -38.53 -27.51
C GLN A 179 4.42 -37.93 -27.29
N SER A 180 3.40 -38.76 -27.15
CA SER A 180 2.03 -38.31 -26.87
C SER A 180 1.96 -37.55 -25.54
N GLN A 181 2.54 -38.11 -24.47
CA GLN A 181 2.57 -37.46 -23.16
C GLN A 181 3.40 -36.17 -23.18
N PHE A 182 4.47 -36.11 -23.97
CA PHE A 182 5.28 -34.91 -24.18
C PHE A 182 4.47 -33.80 -24.85
N GLU A 183 3.77 -34.08 -25.95
CA GLU A 183 2.95 -33.09 -26.64
C GLU A 183 1.78 -32.60 -25.77
N VAL A 184 1.12 -33.50 -25.02
CA VAL A 184 0.09 -33.12 -24.04
C VAL A 184 0.66 -32.18 -22.97
N THR A 185 1.83 -32.53 -22.40
CA THR A 185 2.49 -31.72 -21.36
C THR A 185 2.95 -30.37 -21.92
N LYS A 186 3.47 -30.33 -23.15
CA LYS A 186 3.85 -29.11 -23.86
C LYS A 186 2.66 -28.18 -24.08
N SER A 187 1.54 -28.72 -24.56
CA SER A 187 0.30 -27.96 -24.73
C SER A 187 -0.19 -27.38 -23.39
N LYS A 188 -0.19 -28.20 -22.33
CA LYS A 188 -0.57 -27.76 -20.98
C LYS A 188 0.36 -26.68 -20.44
N LEU A 189 1.67 -26.82 -20.66
CA LEU A 189 2.67 -25.82 -20.27
C LEU A 189 2.42 -24.47 -20.96
N THR A 190 2.19 -24.49 -22.27
CA THR A 190 1.88 -23.28 -23.04
C THR A 190 0.58 -22.63 -22.54
N GLN A 191 -0.45 -23.42 -22.28
CA GLN A 191 -1.71 -22.92 -21.74
C GLN A 191 -1.52 -22.23 -20.38
N VAL A 192 -0.89 -22.88 -19.41
CA VAL A 192 -0.71 -22.31 -18.06
C VAL A 192 0.24 -21.11 -18.08
N LYS A 193 1.28 -21.11 -18.93
CA LYS A 193 2.13 -19.91 -19.14
C LYS A 193 1.33 -18.73 -19.69
N GLU A 194 0.42 -18.98 -20.62
CA GLU A 194 -0.43 -17.95 -21.20
C GLU A 194 -1.48 -17.45 -20.18
N GLU A 195 -2.04 -18.34 -19.36
CA GLU A 195 -2.91 -17.98 -18.24
C GLU A 195 -2.17 -17.08 -17.23
N LEU A 196 -0.94 -17.44 -16.85
CA LEU A 196 -0.08 -16.62 -15.98
C LEU A 196 0.22 -15.26 -16.62
N ARG A 197 0.53 -15.22 -17.92
CA ARG A 197 0.80 -13.95 -18.64
C ARG A 197 -0.43 -13.05 -18.63
N LYS A 198 -1.59 -13.56 -19.04
CA LYS A 198 -2.87 -12.82 -19.03
C LYS A 198 -3.25 -12.36 -17.62
N PHE A 199 -3.00 -13.20 -16.62
CA PHE A 199 -3.23 -12.84 -15.22
C PHE A 199 -2.34 -11.67 -14.80
N LYS A 200 -1.02 -11.74 -15.04
CA LYS A 200 -0.08 -10.63 -14.73
C LYS A 200 -0.47 -9.32 -15.43
N GLU A 201 -0.88 -9.39 -16.70
CA GLU A 201 -1.32 -8.22 -17.47
C GLU A 201 -2.61 -7.58 -16.94
N LYS A 202 -3.52 -8.38 -16.40
CA LYS A 202 -4.78 -7.94 -15.81
C LYS A 202 -4.62 -7.45 -14.38
N ALA A 203 -3.93 -8.22 -13.54
CA ALA A 203 -3.75 -7.94 -12.12
C ALA A 203 -2.79 -6.76 -11.89
N ARG A 204 -1.75 -6.62 -12.74
CA ARG A 204 -0.73 -5.56 -12.66
C ARG A 204 -0.27 -5.29 -11.22
N LEU A 205 0.12 -6.35 -10.52
CA LEU A 205 0.42 -6.33 -9.09
C LEU A 205 1.42 -5.24 -8.68
N ASP A 206 2.45 -4.99 -9.50
CA ASP A 206 3.41 -3.91 -9.25
C ASP A 206 2.78 -2.52 -9.24
N LEU A 207 1.84 -2.26 -10.17
CA LEU A 207 1.12 -0.99 -10.23
C LEU A 207 0.15 -0.87 -9.05
N ALA A 208 -0.53 -1.96 -8.68
CA ALA A 208 -1.42 -1.98 -7.52
C ALA A 208 -0.66 -1.73 -6.20
N LYS A 209 0.55 -2.29 -6.05
CA LYS A 209 1.43 -2.02 -4.90
C LYS A 209 1.90 -0.58 -4.85
N ALA A 210 2.32 -0.01 -5.99
CA ALA A 210 2.68 1.40 -6.05
C ALA A 210 1.49 2.31 -5.72
N GLU A 211 0.28 1.98 -6.19
CA GLU A 211 -0.96 2.69 -5.82
C GLU A 211 -1.22 2.59 -4.32
N LEU A 212 -1.03 1.41 -3.73
CA LEU A 212 -1.18 1.19 -2.29
C LEU A 212 -0.20 2.05 -1.48
N ASP A 213 1.07 2.11 -1.88
CA ASP A 213 2.09 2.92 -1.21
C ASP A 213 1.72 4.42 -1.26
N ILE A 214 1.30 4.93 -2.42
CA ILE A 214 0.85 6.33 -2.58
C ILE A 214 -0.37 6.61 -1.68
N LYS A 215 -1.33 5.69 -1.62
CA LYS A 215 -2.51 5.85 -0.74
C LYS A 215 -2.11 5.82 0.74
N MET A 216 -1.19 4.95 1.14
CA MET A 216 -0.68 4.89 2.52
C MET A 216 0.07 6.18 2.91
N GLU A 217 0.87 6.74 2.00
CA GLU A 217 1.53 8.04 2.20
C GLU A 217 0.50 9.15 2.39
N ARG A 218 -0.50 9.24 1.51
CA ARG A 218 -1.59 10.23 1.61
C ARG A 218 -2.45 10.05 2.87
N LEU A 219 -2.62 8.82 3.35
CA LEU A 219 -3.28 8.54 4.63
C LEU A 219 -2.48 9.11 5.80
N SER A 220 -1.14 8.99 5.75
CA SER A 220 -0.26 9.61 6.74
C SER A 220 -0.41 11.13 6.72
N GLU A 221 -0.39 11.76 5.54
CA GLU A 221 -0.56 13.22 5.39
C GLU A 221 -1.89 13.70 6.00
N TYR A 222 -3.00 13.00 5.72
CA TYR A 222 -4.30 13.33 6.29
C TYR A 222 -4.34 13.14 7.81
N THR A 223 -3.65 12.13 8.32
CA THR A 223 -3.53 11.88 9.77
C THR A 223 -2.76 13.00 10.46
N ASP A 224 -1.63 13.43 9.88
CA ASP A 224 -0.82 14.53 10.41
C ASP A 224 -1.58 15.86 10.37
N MET A 225 -2.28 16.13 9.25
CA MET A 225 -3.14 17.31 9.11
C MET A 225 -4.25 17.32 10.17
N LEU A 226 -4.90 16.18 10.42
CA LEU A 226 -5.91 16.03 11.45
C LEU A 226 -5.37 16.31 12.85
N VAL A 227 -4.18 15.81 13.17
CA VAL A 227 -3.53 16.06 14.47
C VAL A 227 -3.27 17.55 14.66
N ASN A 228 -2.76 18.22 13.62
CA ASN A 228 -2.52 19.67 13.65
C ASN A 228 -3.84 20.45 13.83
N LEU A 229 -4.85 20.17 12.99
CA LEU A 229 -6.16 20.82 13.07
C LEU A 229 -6.84 20.60 14.43
N LYS A 230 -6.79 19.38 14.98
CA LYS A 230 -7.34 19.09 16.33
C LYS A 230 -6.59 19.85 17.42
N THR A 231 -5.29 20.01 17.29
CA THR A 231 -4.47 20.80 18.23
C THR A 231 -4.85 22.28 18.17
N GLN A 232 -4.97 22.85 16.95
CA GLN A 232 -5.42 24.22 16.74
C GLN A 232 -6.83 24.44 17.29
N LEU A 233 -7.75 23.51 17.00
CA LEU A 233 -9.13 23.53 17.51
C LEU A 233 -9.16 23.50 19.05
N GLY A 234 -8.36 22.64 19.67
CA GLY A 234 -8.26 22.56 21.12
C GLY A 234 -7.76 23.88 21.74
N SER A 235 -6.74 24.49 21.14
CA SER A 235 -6.21 25.78 21.57
C SER A 235 -7.23 26.92 21.42
N GLU A 236 -7.88 27.02 20.25
CA GLU A 236 -8.87 28.07 19.99
C GLU A 236 -10.13 27.89 20.84
N LYS A 237 -10.58 26.65 21.10
CA LYS A 237 -11.65 26.36 22.06
C LYS A 237 -11.33 26.83 23.47
N ALA A 238 -10.10 26.57 23.95
CA ALA A 238 -9.68 27.03 25.27
C ALA A 238 -9.68 28.56 25.36
N LYS A 239 -9.22 29.24 24.31
CA LYS A 239 -9.26 30.70 24.19
C LYS A 239 -10.69 31.24 24.16
N TYR A 240 -11.57 30.64 23.36
CA TYR A 240 -13.00 30.98 23.30
C TYR A 240 -13.66 30.86 24.68
N GLN A 241 -13.44 29.74 25.37
CA GLN A 241 -13.95 29.50 26.72
C GLN A 241 -13.41 30.53 27.73
N GLN A 242 -12.14 30.93 27.62
CA GLN A 242 -11.56 31.95 28.48
C GLN A 242 -12.21 33.32 28.23
N LEU A 243 -12.40 33.71 26.96
CA LEU A 243 -13.10 34.95 26.59
C LEU A 243 -14.54 34.95 27.10
N GLN A 244 -15.25 33.82 26.97
CA GLN A 244 -16.61 33.66 27.47
C GLN A 244 -16.68 33.83 28.99
N LYS A 245 -15.72 33.27 29.74
CA LYS A 245 -15.61 33.45 31.19
C LYS A 245 -15.34 34.90 31.57
N THR A 246 -14.46 35.59 30.85
CA THR A 246 -14.17 37.02 31.08
C THR A 246 -15.41 37.88 30.83
N LEU A 247 -16.12 37.66 29.71
CA LEU A 247 -17.34 38.39 29.37
C LEU A 247 -18.50 38.11 30.34
N ALA A 248 -18.65 36.87 30.81
CA ALA A 248 -19.64 36.53 31.83
C ALA A 248 -19.46 37.29 33.16
N GLY A 249 -18.25 37.82 33.43
CA GLY A 249 -18.00 38.71 34.56
C GLY A 249 -18.47 40.16 34.33
N MET A 250 -18.62 40.57 33.07
CA MET A 250 -19.01 41.92 32.64
C MET A 250 -20.48 42.00 32.18
N GLU A 251 -21.18 40.86 32.10
CA GLU A 251 -22.55 40.76 31.66
C GLU A 251 -23.47 40.17 32.75
N LYS A 252 -24.72 40.63 32.76
CA LYS A 252 -25.81 40.02 33.53
C LYS A 252 -26.99 39.82 32.59
N GLU A 253 -27.46 38.58 32.48
CA GLU A 253 -28.54 38.21 31.53
C GLU A 253 -28.22 38.60 30.07
N GLY A 254 -26.94 38.54 29.67
CA GLY A 254 -26.50 38.89 28.31
C GLY A 254 -26.46 40.40 28.00
N ARG A 255 -26.71 41.25 29.01
CA ARG A 255 -26.55 42.71 28.92
C ARG A 255 -25.29 43.15 29.62
N TRP A 256 -24.61 44.13 29.04
CA TRP A 256 -23.40 44.72 29.62
C TRP A 256 -23.74 45.48 30.92
N LEU A 257 -23.00 45.21 31.99
CA LEU A 257 -23.20 45.85 33.30
C LEU A 257 -22.90 47.36 33.31
N GLY A 258 -22.19 47.86 32.29
CA GLY A 258 -21.91 49.29 32.11
C GLY A 258 -23.05 50.08 31.46
N ASP A 259 -24.17 49.44 31.11
CA ASP A 259 -25.32 50.13 30.52
C ASP A 259 -25.85 51.23 31.46
N LEU A 260 -25.96 52.46 30.94
CA LEU A 260 -26.42 53.63 31.68
C LEU A 260 -27.93 53.62 31.91
N SER A 261 -28.69 52.82 31.18
CA SER A 261 -30.15 52.81 31.19
C SER A 261 -30.78 52.06 32.39
N THR A 262 -30.03 51.16 33.03
CA THR A 262 -30.60 50.20 34.00
C THR A 262 -29.80 50.16 35.29
N SER A 263 -30.44 50.36 36.45
CA SER A 263 -29.80 50.19 37.76
C SER A 263 -29.55 48.71 38.04
N MET A 264 -28.42 48.21 37.55
CA MET A 264 -28.00 46.82 37.81
C MET A 264 -27.11 46.78 39.06
N GLU A 265 -27.66 46.28 40.17
CA GLU A 265 -26.86 45.90 41.35
C GLU A 265 -26.31 44.48 41.22
N GLY A 266 -25.12 44.27 41.81
CA GLY A 266 -24.53 42.94 42.04
C GLY A 266 -23.48 42.49 41.02
N GLY A 267 -22.72 43.42 40.44
CA GLY A 267 -21.64 43.10 39.50
C GLY A 267 -20.41 42.49 40.21
N LYS A 268 -19.80 41.46 39.60
CA LYS A 268 -18.49 40.93 40.03
C LYS A 268 -17.30 41.76 39.52
N TYR A 269 -17.54 42.94 38.94
CA TYR A 269 -16.55 43.81 38.29
C TYR A 269 -16.55 45.22 38.91
N PRO A 270 -15.87 45.43 40.06
CA PRO A 270 -15.95 46.66 40.84
C PRO A 270 -15.44 47.91 40.11
N ILE A 271 -14.55 47.74 39.14
CA ILE A 271 -13.95 48.87 38.40
C ILE A 271 -14.98 49.46 37.42
N LEU A 272 -15.72 48.61 36.71
CA LEU A 272 -16.75 49.04 35.76
C LEU A 272 -17.91 49.73 36.48
N GLU A 273 -18.37 49.15 37.57
CA GLU A 273 -19.44 49.71 38.40
C GLU A 273 -19.06 51.10 38.93
N LYS A 274 -17.85 51.23 39.50
CA LYS A 274 -17.34 52.54 39.97
C LYS A 274 -17.18 53.57 38.85
N ALA A 275 -16.67 53.18 37.68
CA ALA A 275 -16.52 54.11 36.55
C ALA A 275 -17.88 54.64 36.08
N ARG A 276 -18.87 53.75 35.98
CA ARG A 276 -20.26 54.09 35.64
C ARG A 276 -20.89 54.98 36.70
N GLU A 277 -20.82 54.62 37.97
CA GLU A 277 -21.39 55.40 39.08
C GLU A 277 -20.78 56.80 39.14
N ASN A 278 -19.46 56.92 39.05
CA ASN A 278 -18.80 58.22 39.06
C ASN A 278 -19.26 59.10 37.88
N TYR A 279 -19.39 58.51 36.68
CA TYR A 279 -19.87 59.22 35.50
C TYR A 279 -21.33 59.69 35.64
N LEU A 280 -22.21 58.86 36.18
CA LEU A 280 -23.61 59.23 36.44
C LEU A 280 -23.71 60.30 37.54
N ASN A 281 -22.95 60.14 38.64
CA ASN A 281 -22.95 61.06 39.77
C ASN A 281 -22.46 62.45 39.36
N ILE A 282 -21.38 62.55 38.57
CA ILE A 282 -20.86 63.84 38.11
C ILE A 282 -21.77 64.52 37.08
N GLN A 283 -22.43 63.75 36.21
CA GLN A 283 -23.47 64.29 35.32
C GLN A 283 -24.62 64.89 36.13
N GLN A 284 -25.09 64.18 37.16
CA GLN A 284 -26.17 64.65 38.01
C GLN A 284 -25.74 65.87 38.85
N ALA A 285 -24.50 65.90 39.34
CA ALA A 285 -23.94 67.03 40.07
C ALA A 285 -23.83 68.27 39.17
N LEU A 286 -23.33 68.12 37.94
CA LEU A 286 -23.26 69.21 36.96
C LEU A 286 -24.64 69.76 36.63
N LEU A 287 -25.61 68.88 36.36
CA LEU A 287 -26.98 69.28 36.05
C LEU A 287 -27.64 70.03 37.23
N THR A 288 -27.47 69.52 38.45
CA THR A 288 -27.99 70.18 39.67
C THR A 288 -27.32 71.54 39.85
N TYR A 289 -26.00 71.61 39.68
CA TYR A 289 -25.23 72.85 39.82
C TYR A 289 -25.68 73.92 38.82
N GLN A 290 -25.83 73.57 37.54
CA GLN A 290 -26.30 74.48 36.48
C GLN A 290 -27.73 74.98 36.73
N LYS A 291 -28.59 74.18 37.36
CA LYS A 291 -29.95 74.60 37.74
C LYS A 291 -29.96 75.58 38.90
N GLU A 292 -29.09 75.38 39.89
CA GLU A 292 -29.02 76.22 41.09
C GLU A 292 -28.23 77.53 40.86
N HIS A 293 -27.29 77.51 39.92
CA HIS A 293 -26.34 78.61 39.68
C HIS A 293 -26.44 79.08 38.22
N ASP A 294 -27.36 80.02 37.98
CA ASP A 294 -27.54 80.64 36.67
C ASP A 294 -26.48 81.74 36.44
N LEU A 295 -25.38 81.36 35.77
CA LEU A 295 -24.28 82.26 35.45
C LEU A 295 -24.72 83.41 34.53
N ASP A 296 -25.62 83.15 33.58
CA ASP A 296 -26.10 84.15 32.63
C ASP A 296 -26.91 85.22 33.37
N LEU A 297 -27.79 84.82 34.28
CA LEU A 297 -28.53 85.73 35.13
C LEU A 297 -27.61 86.56 36.03
N LEU A 298 -26.56 85.97 36.60
CA LEU A 298 -25.60 86.69 37.42
C LEU A 298 -24.79 87.71 36.61
N GLN A 299 -24.37 87.35 35.39
CA GLN A 299 -23.70 88.27 34.47
C GLN A 299 -24.61 89.44 34.06
N GLN A 300 -25.89 89.18 33.79
CA GLN A 300 -26.87 90.23 33.51
C GLN A 300 -27.04 91.18 34.70
N LYS A 301 -27.10 90.66 35.94
CA LYS A 301 -27.15 91.50 37.15
C LYS A 301 -25.91 92.38 37.28
N ILE A 302 -24.72 91.84 37.04
CA ILE A 302 -23.47 92.62 37.08
C ILE A 302 -23.50 93.73 36.03
N ALA A 303 -23.97 93.45 34.81
CA ALA A 303 -24.08 94.44 33.75
C ALA A 303 -25.00 95.60 34.15
N VAL A 304 -26.19 95.28 34.68
CA VAL A 304 -27.17 96.28 35.15
C VAL A 304 -26.61 97.16 36.26
N GLU A 305 -25.92 96.57 37.26
CA GLU A 305 -25.31 97.35 38.34
C GLU A 305 -24.12 98.18 37.86
N SER A 306 -23.35 97.68 36.88
CA SER A 306 -22.24 98.41 36.25
C SER A 306 -22.74 99.64 35.48
N ASP A 307 -23.87 99.53 34.78
CA ASP A 307 -24.51 100.67 34.13
C ASP A 307 -24.99 101.72 35.13
N LYS A 308 -25.56 101.29 36.27
CA LYS A 308 -25.93 102.21 37.37
C LYS A 308 -24.70 102.91 37.95
N LEU A 309 -23.63 102.18 38.24
CA LEU A 309 -22.37 102.75 38.73
C LEU A 309 -21.86 103.85 37.77
N LYS A 310 -21.83 103.55 36.46
CA LYS A 310 -21.43 104.51 35.43
C LYS A 310 -22.30 105.76 35.45
N SER A 311 -23.62 105.61 35.61
CA SER A 311 -24.54 106.76 35.71
C SER A 311 -24.27 107.63 36.93
N TYR A 312 -23.95 107.04 38.09
CA TYR A 312 -23.61 107.78 39.31
C TYR A 312 -22.26 108.48 39.20
N GLN A 313 -21.25 107.82 38.64
CA GLN A 313 -19.95 108.43 38.36
C GLN A 313 -20.09 109.64 37.43
N GLN A 314 -20.89 109.52 36.36
CA GLN A 314 -21.22 110.65 35.48
C GLN A 314 -21.94 111.77 36.22
N LYS A 315 -22.86 111.44 37.14
CA LYS A 315 -23.56 112.44 37.94
C LYS A 315 -22.60 113.20 38.87
N VAL A 316 -21.68 112.50 39.54
CA VAL A 316 -20.62 113.12 40.35
C VAL A 316 -19.79 114.08 39.49
N LEU A 317 -19.30 113.63 38.34
CA LEU A 317 -18.51 114.46 37.42
C LEU A 317 -19.29 115.72 36.97
N SER A 318 -20.56 115.57 36.64
CA SER A 318 -21.41 116.71 36.24
C SER A 318 -21.64 117.71 37.37
N LEU A 319 -21.81 117.23 38.61
CA LEU A 319 -22.00 118.07 39.80
C LEU A 319 -20.70 118.77 40.19
N GLU A 320 -19.54 118.10 40.10
CA GLU A 320 -18.22 118.70 40.33
C GLU A 320 -17.92 119.80 39.30
N ALA A 321 -18.26 119.57 38.03
CA ALA A 321 -18.16 120.59 37.00
C ALA A 321 -19.07 121.79 37.29
N THR A 322 -20.33 121.54 37.65
CA THR A 322 -21.31 122.59 37.99
C THR A 322 -20.88 123.40 39.22
N LEU A 323 -20.35 122.73 40.26
CA LEU A 323 -19.83 123.38 41.47
C LEU A 323 -18.70 124.34 41.12
N LYS A 324 -17.75 123.91 40.31
CA LYS A 324 -16.61 124.72 39.87
C LYS A 324 -17.06 125.91 39.01
N GLU A 325 -18.00 125.69 38.09
CA GLU A 325 -18.60 126.76 37.28
C GLU A 325 -19.27 127.81 38.17
N LYS A 326 -20.09 127.38 39.13
CA LYS A 326 -20.82 128.28 40.03
C LYS A 326 -19.90 129.02 41.00
N GLN A 327 -18.84 128.40 41.50
CA GLN A 327 -17.81 129.09 42.29
C GLN A 327 -17.15 130.23 41.51
N ILE A 328 -16.79 129.97 40.25
CA ILE A 328 -16.23 131.01 39.36
C ILE A 328 -17.27 132.11 39.08
N GLU A 329 -18.56 131.76 38.91
CA GLU A 329 -19.64 132.72 38.71
C GLU A 329 -19.85 133.60 39.95
N ILE A 330 -19.84 133.02 41.16
CA ILE A 330 -19.92 133.73 42.44
C ILE A 330 -18.76 134.71 42.62
N GLU A 331 -17.52 134.30 42.34
CA GLU A 331 -16.35 135.20 42.40
C GLU A 331 -16.53 136.40 41.46
N LYS A 332 -17.02 136.15 40.23
CA LYS A 332 -17.35 137.22 39.29
C LYS A 332 -18.47 138.13 39.81
N LEU A 333 -19.56 137.57 40.34
CA LEU A 333 -20.69 138.33 40.88
C LEU A 333 -20.27 139.19 42.08
N LYS A 334 -19.44 138.67 43.00
CA LYS A 334 -18.87 139.44 44.11
C LYS A 334 -18.04 140.61 43.61
N SER A 335 -17.16 140.38 42.61
CA SER A 335 -16.35 141.44 42.02
C SER A 335 -17.16 142.53 41.29
N LEU A 336 -18.34 142.17 40.76
CA LEU A 336 -19.27 143.11 40.13
C LEU A 336 -20.06 143.91 41.17
N LEU A 337 -20.50 143.26 42.26
CA LEU A 337 -21.19 143.90 43.37
C LEU A 337 -20.33 144.92 44.12
N GLU A 338 -19.01 144.71 44.23
CA GLU A 338 -18.08 145.70 44.80
C GLU A 338 -17.98 146.99 43.97
N LYS A 339 -18.22 146.89 42.65
CA LYS A 339 -18.12 148.02 41.71
C LYS A 339 -19.43 148.77 41.52
N GLU A 340 -20.55 148.20 41.96
CA GLU A 340 -21.89 148.76 41.80
C GLU A 340 -22.38 149.37 43.13
N PRO A 341 -22.76 150.66 43.16
CA PRO A 341 -23.28 151.26 44.38
C PRO A 341 -24.67 150.70 44.73
N GLU A 342 -24.93 150.48 46.02
CA GLU A 342 -26.19 149.92 46.55
C GLU A 342 -27.41 150.79 46.22
N ARG A 343 -27.21 152.11 46.13
CA ARG A 343 -28.22 153.11 45.80
C ARG A 343 -27.69 154.07 44.75
N TRP A 344 -28.54 154.41 43.79
CA TRP A 344 -28.27 155.49 42.86
C TRP A 344 -28.78 156.80 43.43
N VAL A 345 -27.92 157.82 43.46
CA VAL A 345 -28.31 159.20 43.83
C VAL A 345 -28.70 159.93 42.56
N LEU A 346 -30.00 160.11 42.34
CA LEU A 346 -30.52 160.88 41.20
C LEU A 346 -30.67 162.33 41.62
N LYS A 347 -29.89 163.22 40.98
CA LYS A 347 -29.99 164.67 41.15
C LYS A 347 -30.93 165.22 40.08
N LYS A 348 -32.06 165.81 40.48
CA LYS A 348 -33.01 166.47 39.56
C LYS A 348 -33.20 167.93 39.97
N ALA A 349 -33.12 168.85 39.00
CA ALA A 349 -33.35 170.28 39.24
C ALA A 349 -34.85 170.54 39.45
N ILE A 350 -35.20 171.35 40.45
CA ILE A 350 -36.60 171.64 40.85
C ILE A 350 -37.36 172.40 39.75
N THR A 351 -36.64 173.05 38.83
CA THR A 351 -37.16 173.87 37.73
C THR A 351 -37.79 173.09 36.57
N GLU A 352 -37.64 171.77 36.51
CA GLU A 352 -38.15 170.92 35.42
C GLU A 352 -39.57 170.37 35.66
N ASP A 353 -40.20 170.67 36.80
CA ASP A 353 -41.58 170.25 37.08
C ASP A 353 -42.58 171.28 36.53
N ALA A 354 -43.48 170.82 35.66
CA ALA A 354 -44.49 171.66 34.99
C ALA A 354 -45.39 172.41 36.00
N PHE A 355 -45.51 171.89 37.23
CA PHE A 355 -46.24 172.54 38.32
C PHE A 355 -45.64 173.89 38.73
N TRP A 356 -44.31 174.01 38.79
CA TRP A 356 -43.64 175.24 39.24
C TRP A 356 -43.60 176.33 38.15
N GLN A 357 -43.71 175.94 36.88
CA GLN A 357 -43.71 176.88 35.75
C GLN A 357 -45.03 177.68 35.61
N SER A 358 -46.13 177.24 36.25
CA SER A 358 -47.43 177.95 36.20
C SER A 358 -47.71 178.88 37.38
N LEU A 359 -46.94 178.78 38.47
CA LEU A 359 -47.21 179.45 39.75
C LEU A 359 -46.20 180.58 40.08
N LEU A 360 -45.12 180.71 39.31
CA LEU A 360 -44.00 181.61 39.62
C LEU A 360 -43.60 182.46 38.41
N SER A 361 -43.23 183.72 38.64
CA SER A 361 -42.80 184.66 37.61
C SER A 361 -41.35 184.41 37.16
N MET A 362 -40.96 184.92 35.98
CA MET A 362 -39.67 184.57 35.35
C MET A 362 -38.42 185.02 36.14
N GLU A 363 -38.55 185.99 37.06
CA GLU A 363 -37.50 186.36 38.02
C GLU A 363 -37.42 185.40 39.22
N GLU A 364 -38.55 184.87 39.68
CA GLU A 364 -38.60 183.93 40.81
C GLU A 364 -38.08 182.53 40.43
N ILE A 365 -38.19 182.13 39.15
CA ILE A 365 -37.60 180.89 38.61
C ILE A 365 -36.06 180.95 38.62
N LYS A 366 -35.45 182.13 38.42
CA LYS A 366 -33.99 182.28 38.46
C LYS A 366 -33.40 182.10 39.86
N ALA A 367 -34.14 182.46 40.91
CA ALA A 367 -33.71 182.29 42.30
C ALA A 367 -33.76 180.82 42.78
N LEU A 368 -34.49 179.95 42.09
CA LEU A 368 -34.68 178.55 42.44
C LEU A 368 -33.81 177.57 41.62
N GLN A 369 -32.95 178.09 40.73
CA GLN A 369 -32.16 177.30 39.77
C GLN A 369 -31.02 176.49 40.44
N ASP A 370 -30.56 176.93 41.62
CA ASP A 370 -29.45 176.31 42.35
C ASP A 370 -29.89 175.27 43.40
N LEU A 371 -31.21 175.06 43.57
CA LEU A 371 -31.75 174.04 44.48
C LEU A 371 -31.98 172.72 43.73
N GLN A 372 -31.18 171.70 44.06
CA GLN A 372 -31.31 170.34 43.53
C GLN A 372 -31.97 169.42 44.54
N LEU A 373 -32.95 168.65 44.10
CA LEU A 373 -33.57 167.57 44.88
C LEU A 373 -32.77 166.29 44.64
N SER A 374 -32.18 165.74 45.70
CA SER A 374 -31.53 164.42 45.67
C SER A 374 -32.52 163.36 46.14
N ASN A 375 -32.81 162.37 45.29
CA ASN A 375 -33.58 161.20 45.68
C ASN A 375 -32.71 159.95 45.55
N GLU A 376 -32.75 159.08 46.56
CA GLU A 376 -32.06 157.79 46.53
C GLU A 376 -33.01 156.70 46.03
N ILE A 377 -32.66 156.02 44.94
CA ILE A 377 -33.39 154.85 44.46
C ILE A 377 -32.49 153.63 44.60
N VAL A 378 -33.07 152.53 45.09
CA VAL A 378 -32.36 151.25 45.20
C VAL A 378 -31.93 150.80 43.80
N ASN A 379 -30.64 150.50 43.61
CA ASN A 379 -30.09 150.07 42.33
C ASN A 379 -30.67 148.69 41.93
N PRO A 380 -31.49 148.58 40.86
CA PRO A 380 -32.11 147.32 40.47
C PRO A 380 -31.10 146.28 39.96
N ILE A 381 -29.95 146.74 39.43
CA ILE A 381 -28.86 145.86 38.96
C ILE A 381 -28.16 145.24 40.17
N TYR A 382 -27.84 146.04 41.19
CA TYR A 382 -27.27 145.56 42.45
C TYR A 382 -28.19 144.52 43.12
N GLN A 383 -29.50 144.77 43.18
CA GLN A 383 -30.46 143.81 43.75
C GLN A 383 -30.55 142.51 42.93
N LYS A 384 -30.54 142.58 41.59
CA LYS A 384 -30.51 141.37 40.74
C LYS A 384 -29.22 140.57 40.93
N LEU A 385 -28.07 141.23 41.00
CA LEU A 385 -26.77 140.58 41.25
C LEU A 385 -26.71 139.98 42.66
N LYS A 386 -27.25 140.67 43.67
CA LYS A 386 -27.33 140.20 45.05
C LYS A 386 -28.23 138.97 45.20
N ASN A 387 -29.41 138.99 44.56
CA ASN A 387 -30.30 137.83 44.57
C ASN A 387 -29.67 136.64 43.83
N LYS A 388 -29.08 136.87 42.66
CA LYS A 388 -28.39 135.81 41.91
C LYS A 388 -27.19 135.25 42.67
N LEU A 389 -26.43 136.11 43.35
CA LEU A 389 -25.34 135.70 44.23
C LEU A 389 -25.87 134.82 45.37
N ALA A 390 -26.96 135.22 46.04
CA ALA A 390 -27.57 134.43 47.09
C ALA A 390 -28.08 133.06 46.59
N ASP A 391 -28.73 133.03 45.42
CA ASP A 391 -29.20 131.79 44.78
C ASP A 391 -28.03 130.86 44.42
N ASP A 392 -26.97 131.40 43.81
CA ASP A 392 -25.77 130.63 43.46
C ASP A 392 -24.99 130.19 44.73
N GLU A 393 -24.93 131.00 45.79
CA GLU A 393 -24.33 130.64 47.07
C GLU A 393 -25.08 129.49 47.76
N VAL A 394 -26.42 129.50 47.72
CA VAL A 394 -27.24 128.37 48.20
C VAL A 394 -26.96 127.11 47.38
N LEU A 395 -26.86 127.23 46.05
CA LEU A 395 -26.53 126.09 45.19
C LEU A 395 -25.13 125.53 45.49
N VAL A 396 -24.11 126.38 45.61
CA VAL A 396 -22.72 125.97 45.94
C VAL A 396 -22.62 125.33 47.33
N GLN A 397 -23.47 125.73 48.28
CA GLN A 397 -23.54 125.07 49.60
C GLN A 397 -24.22 123.69 49.53
N SER A 398 -25.22 123.52 48.66
CA SER A 398 -25.97 122.25 48.54
C SER A 398 -25.32 121.17 47.66
N ILE A 399 -24.58 121.56 46.61
CA ILE A 399 -23.96 120.62 45.66
C ILE A 399 -22.94 119.67 46.32
N PRO A 400 -22.08 120.08 47.28
CA PRO A 400 -21.16 119.19 47.98
C PRO A 400 -21.86 118.03 48.70
N GLU A 401 -23.02 118.26 49.31
CA GLU A 401 -23.82 117.21 49.95
C GLU A 401 -24.34 116.21 48.92
N GLN A 402 -24.79 116.70 47.75
CA GLN A 402 -25.21 115.83 46.64
C GLN A 402 -24.03 115.02 46.08
N ILE A 403 -22.85 115.63 45.92
CA ILE A 403 -21.62 114.94 45.50
C ILE A 403 -21.26 113.85 46.51
N ALA A 404 -21.30 114.16 47.80
CA ALA A 404 -21.01 113.18 48.86
C ALA A 404 -22.00 112.00 48.82
N HIS A 405 -23.30 112.27 48.64
CA HIS A 405 -24.32 111.25 48.46
C HIS A 405 -24.04 110.34 47.26
N TYR A 406 -23.81 110.90 46.06
CA TYR A 406 -23.51 110.09 44.88
C TYR A 406 -22.15 109.37 44.98
N LYS A 407 -21.13 109.95 45.64
CA LYS A 407 -19.86 109.25 45.93
C LYS A 407 -20.07 108.04 46.86
N GLN A 408 -20.94 108.16 47.86
CA GLN A 408 -21.32 107.03 48.70
C GLN A 408 -22.03 105.94 47.89
N LEU A 409 -22.95 106.32 46.99
CA LEU A 409 -23.63 105.37 46.09
C LEU A 409 -22.65 104.69 45.12
N VAL A 410 -21.66 105.42 44.59
CA VAL A 410 -20.57 104.86 43.78
C VAL A 410 -19.79 103.81 44.57
N ALA A 411 -19.30 104.16 45.77
CA ALA A 411 -18.55 103.23 46.62
C ALA A 411 -19.39 102.03 47.09
N GLN A 412 -20.71 102.19 47.25
CA GLN A 412 -21.62 101.07 47.51
C GLN A 412 -21.73 100.17 46.29
N LYS A 413 -21.98 100.71 45.10
CA LYS A 413 -22.13 99.92 43.87
C LYS A 413 -20.85 99.21 43.46
N GLU A 414 -19.70 99.83 43.65
CA GLU A 414 -18.39 99.18 43.43
C GLU A 414 -18.22 97.96 44.34
N ARG A 415 -18.61 98.05 45.62
CA ARG A 415 -18.59 96.91 46.54
C ARG A 415 -19.54 95.80 46.10
N GLU A 416 -20.79 96.14 45.78
CA GLU A 416 -21.79 95.18 45.29
C GLU A 416 -21.33 94.47 44.01
N ILE A 417 -20.78 95.20 43.03
CA ILE A 417 -20.25 94.63 41.78
C ILE A 417 -19.04 93.72 42.06
N ASN A 418 -18.14 94.11 42.96
CA ASN A 418 -16.99 93.29 43.33
C ASN A 418 -17.41 91.98 44.00
N GLU A 419 -18.42 92.01 44.88
CA GLU A 419 -19.01 90.82 45.49
C GLU A 419 -19.65 89.91 44.43
N LEU A 420 -20.45 90.47 43.52
CA LEU A 420 -21.06 89.71 42.42
C LEU A 420 -20.02 89.09 41.48
N ASN A 421 -18.96 89.83 41.14
CA ASN A 421 -17.84 89.33 40.34
C ASN A 421 -17.07 88.21 41.05
N TYR A 422 -16.90 88.33 42.38
CA TYR A 422 -16.30 87.27 43.18
C TYR A 422 -17.16 86.00 43.15
N THR A 423 -18.48 86.13 43.34
CA THR A 423 -19.42 85.01 43.21
C THR A 423 -19.39 84.39 41.83
N LEU A 424 -19.41 85.21 40.76
CA LEU A 424 -19.34 84.73 39.38
C LEU A 424 -18.07 83.91 39.13
N LYS A 425 -16.92 84.39 39.62
CA LYS A 425 -15.64 83.67 39.51
C LYS A 425 -15.68 82.34 40.25
N GLN A 426 -16.22 82.29 41.48
CA GLN A 426 -16.37 81.04 42.23
C GLN A 426 -17.27 80.04 41.49
N TRP A 427 -18.35 80.54 40.89
CA TRP A 427 -19.28 79.69 40.14
C TRP A 427 -18.65 79.12 38.88
N GLN A 428 -17.94 79.96 38.12
CA GLN A 428 -17.18 79.54 36.94
C GLN A 428 -16.11 78.49 37.30
N GLN A 429 -15.32 78.71 38.35
CA GLN A 429 -14.30 77.75 38.77
C GLN A 429 -14.89 76.39 39.17
N THR A 430 -16.04 76.40 39.85
CA THR A 430 -16.73 75.16 40.23
C THR A 430 -17.28 74.45 39.00
N LEU A 431 -17.87 75.20 38.06
CA LEU A 431 -18.36 74.66 36.79
C LEU A 431 -17.22 74.05 35.95
N ASP A 432 -16.09 74.74 35.84
CA ASP A 432 -14.90 74.26 35.12
C ASP A 432 -14.36 72.97 35.73
N ARG A 433 -14.32 72.88 37.08
CA ARG A 433 -13.94 71.66 37.78
C ARG A 433 -14.92 70.52 37.50
N LEU A 434 -16.23 70.76 37.62
CA LEU A 434 -17.24 69.74 37.35
C LEU A 434 -17.19 69.25 35.90
N ASN A 435 -16.95 70.14 34.94
CA ASN A 435 -16.73 69.78 33.53
C ASN A 435 -15.46 68.96 33.32
N THR A 436 -14.37 69.30 34.02
CA THR A 436 -13.11 68.54 33.96
C THR A 436 -13.28 67.14 34.56
N ASP A 437 -13.93 67.04 35.72
CA ASP A 437 -14.24 65.77 36.38
C ASP A 437 -15.18 64.92 35.49
N LEU A 438 -16.19 65.54 34.86
CA LEU A 438 -17.07 64.88 33.89
C LEU A 438 -16.29 64.31 32.71
N ALA A 439 -15.39 65.08 32.12
CA ALA A 439 -14.54 64.63 31.02
C ALA A 439 -13.66 63.44 31.44
N HIS A 440 -13.05 63.51 32.63
CA HIS A 440 -12.23 62.43 33.18
C HIS A 440 -13.02 61.14 33.40
N TYR A 441 -14.17 61.21 34.10
CA TYR A 441 -14.98 60.02 34.35
C TYR A 441 -15.64 59.47 33.07
N LYS A 442 -15.98 60.34 32.12
CA LYS A 442 -16.43 59.92 30.78
C LYS A 442 -15.37 59.08 30.08
N GLN A 443 -14.12 59.55 30.07
CA GLN A 443 -13.01 58.82 29.45
C GLN A 443 -12.82 57.45 30.09
N LEU A 444 -12.79 57.37 31.43
CA LEU A 444 -12.67 56.09 32.14
C LEU A 444 -13.81 55.12 31.82
N TYR A 445 -15.04 55.64 31.70
CA TYR A 445 -16.19 54.84 31.30
C TYR A 445 -16.07 54.34 29.84
N GLU A 446 -15.72 55.22 28.91
CA GLU A 446 -15.52 54.87 27.49
C GLU A 446 -14.40 53.86 27.29
N GLU A 447 -13.31 53.93 28.08
CA GLU A 447 -12.26 52.91 28.09
C GLU A 447 -12.81 51.53 28.45
N GLN A 448 -13.66 51.42 29.47
CA GLN A 448 -14.29 50.14 29.83
C GLN A 448 -15.29 49.65 28.75
N ALA A 449 -16.04 50.57 28.14
CA ALA A 449 -16.94 50.26 27.05
C ALA A 449 -16.18 49.68 25.84
N ASN A 450 -15.06 50.30 25.48
CA ASN A 450 -14.21 49.86 24.39
C ASN A 450 -13.59 48.48 24.65
N VAL A 451 -13.11 48.22 25.88
CA VAL A 451 -12.61 46.90 26.28
C VAL A 451 -13.70 45.83 26.12
N TYR A 452 -14.93 46.12 26.56
CA TYR A 452 -16.04 45.18 26.40
C TYR A 452 -16.36 44.90 24.92
N GLN A 453 -16.42 45.93 24.07
CA GLN A 453 -16.68 45.77 22.63
C GLN A 453 -15.58 44.97 21.91
N ASP A 454 -14.31 45.22 22.25
CA ASP A 454 -13.17 44.45 21.73
C ASP A 454 -13.25 42.98 22.17
N LEU A 455 -13.51 42.71 23.45
CA LEU A 455 -13.68 41.34 23.95
C LEU A 455 -14.83 40.61 23.26
N LYS A 456 -15.97 41.28 23.04
CA LYS A 456 -17.13 40.71 22.33
C LYS A 456 -16.82 40.39 20.87
N SER A 457 -16.09 41.29 20.20
CA SER A 457 -15.62 41.09 18.82
C SER A 457 -14.63 39.92 18.74
N ARG A 458 -13.69 39.82 19.70
CA ARG A 458 -12.75 38.70 19.79
C ARG A 458 -13.45 37.37 20.09
N LEU A 459 -14.47 37.37 20.96
CA LEU A 459 -15.27 36.17 21.24
C LEU A 459 -15.98 35.70 19.96
N LEU A 460 -16.61 36.60 19.22
CA LEU A 460 -17.29 36.28 17.96
C LEU A 460 -16.29 35.70 16.94
N GLN A 461 -15.15 36.37 16.73
CA GLN A 461 -14.13 35.89 15.81
C GLN A 461 -13.57 34.52 16.23
N SER A 462 -13.33 34.34 17.52
CA SER A 462 -12.85 33.07 18.07
C SER A 462 -13.89 31.96 17.89
N GLY A 463 -15.18 32.25 18.07
CA GLY A 463 -16.28 31.31 17.78
C GLY A 463 -16.32 30.90 16.31
N LEU A 464 -16.26 31.86 15.38
CA LEU A 464 -16.19 31.57 13.94
C LEU A 464 -14.97 30.72 13.57
N ASN A 465 -13.82 30.96 14.22
CA ASN A 465 -12.62 30.15 14.02
C ASN A 465 -12.79 28.72 14.55
N VAL A 466 -13.43 28.55 15.72
CA VAL A 466 -13.77 27.23 16.26
C VAL A 466 -14.68 26.49 15.28
N ASP A 467 -15.78 27.10 14.83
CA ASP A 467 -16.72 26.49 13.90
C ASP A 467 -16.04 26.08 12.59
N SER A 468 -15.20 26.96 12.03
CA SER A 468 -14.42 26.68 10.81
C SER A 468 -13.45 25.51 11.00
N LEU A 469 -12.73 25.46 12.13
CA LEU A 469 -11.81 24.37 12.45
C LEU A 469 -12.55 23.05 12.69
N GLU A 470 -13.73 23.06 13.32
CA GLU A 470 -14.58 21.87 13.48
C GLU A 470 -15.00 21.29 12.13
N VAL A 471 -15.44 22.14 11.20
CA VAL A 471 -15.80 21.73 9.84
C VAL A 471 -14.59 21.12 9.11
N GLN A 472 -13.41 21.74 9.22
CA GLN A 472 -12.19 21.21 8.61
C GLN A 472 -11.77 19.87 9.21
N VAL A 473 -11.85 19.70 10.53
CA VAL A 473 -11.58 18.41 11.20
C VAL A 473 -12.54 17.35 10.68
N ALA A 474 -13.85 17.63 10.66
CA ALA A 474 -14.85 16.67 10.17
C ALA A 474 -14.60 16.26 8.72
N PHE A 475 -14.23 17.23 7.85
CA PHE A 475 -13.89 16.97 6.46
C PHE A 475 -12.70 16.01 6.31
N TYR A 476 -11.59 16.27 7.02
CA TYR A 476 -10.42 15.38 6.94
C TYR A 476 -10.65 14.03 7.63
N GLU A 477 -11.49 13.96 8.67
CA GLU A 477 -11.90 12.69 9.28
C GLU A 477 -12.64 11.81 8.27
N GLN A 478 -13.53 12.42 7.48
CA GLN A 478 -14.24 11.71 6.42
C GLN A 478 -13.30 11.25 5.29
N LEU A 479 -12.41 12.12 4.81
CA LEU A 479 -11.42 11.75 3.78
C LEU A 479 -10.48 10.64 4.25
N ARG A 480 -10.06 10.70 5.51
CA ARG A 480 -9.23 9.66 6.11
C ARG A 480 -9.97 8.33 6.15
N ALA A 481 -11.21 8.32 6.63
CA ALA A 481 -12.02 7.10 6.72
C ALA A 481 -12.30 6.48 5.34
N SER A 482 -12.59 7.31 4.32
CA SER A 482 -12.77 6.80 2.95
C SER A 482 -11.48 6.19 2.39
N LEU A 483 -10.35 6.85 2.62
CA LEU A 483 -9.05 6.37 2.15
C LEU A 483 -8.59 5.10 2.87
N GLU A 484 -8.85 4.96 4.18
CA GLU A 484 -8.60 3.74 4.94
C GLU A 484 -9.39 2.55 4.36
N GLN A 485 -10.65 2.78 3.98
CA GLN A 485 -11.48 1.75 3.33
C GLN A 485 -10.93 1.37 1.95
N GLU A 486 -10.56 2.34 1.11
CA GLU A 486 -9.94 2.08 -0.19
C GLU A 486 -8.63 1.31 -0.07
N ILE A 487 -7.78 1.66 0.91
CA ILE A 487 -6.52 0.96 1.21
C ILE A 487 -6.79 -0.49 1.57
N LYS A 488 -7.77 -0.74 2.45
CA LYS A 488 -8.12 -2.09 2.86
C LYS A 488 -8.60 -2.95 1.69
N GLU A 489 -9.49 -2.41 0.85
CA GLU A 489 -9.98 -3.09 -0.34
C GLU A 489 -8.85 -3.39 -1.34
N LEU A 490 -7.92 -2.45 -1.50
CA LEU A 490 -6.74 -2.61 -2.35
C LEU A 490 -5.78 -3.67 -1.80
N GLN A 491 -5.52 -3.67 -0.49
CA GLN A 491 -4.71 -4.69 0.19
C GLN A 491 -5.32 -6.09 0.03
N ASP A 492 -6.63 -6.23 0.25
CA ASP A 492 -7.35 -7.50 0.08
C ASP A 492 -7.28 -7.99 -1.37
N ARG A 493 -7.35 -7.07 -2.35
CA ARG A 493 -7.19 -7.40 -3.77
C ARG A 493 -5.77 -7.87 -4.08
N ILE A 494 -4.75 -7.11 -3.66
CA ILE A 494 -3.35 -7.45 -3.86
C ILE A 494 -3.04 -8.81 -3.26
N TRP A 495 -3.46 -9.07 -2.03
CA TRP A 495 -3.22 -10.35 -1.35
C TRP A 495 -3.84 -11.53 -2.11
N LYS A 496 -5.09 -11.40 -2.59
CA LYS A 496 -5.74 -12.43 -3.41
C LYS A 496 -4.99 -12.66 -4.72
N ASP A 497 -4.59 -11.57 -5.39
CA ASP A 497 -3.91 -11.66 -6.67
C ASP A 497 -2.50 -12.26 -6.53
N GLU A 498 -1.76 -11.96 -5.46
CA GLU A 498 -0.46 -12.56 -5.16
C GLU A 498 -0.54 -14.08 -4.99
N ILE A 499 -1.57 -14.56 -4.27
CA ILE A 499 -1.79 -15.99 -4.09
C ILE A 499 -2.04 -16.68 -5.44
N ILE A 500 -2.87 -16.08 -6.30
CA ILE A 500 -3.16 -16.63 -7.62
C ILE A 500 -1.90 -16.63 -8.50
N GLU A 501 -1.12 -15.54 -8.48
CA GLU A 501 0.15 -15.48 -9.22
C GLU A 501 1.11 -16.57 -8.75
N GLN A 502 1.24 -16.76 -7.43
CA GLN A 502 2.10 -17.77 -6.83
C GLN A 502 1.66 -19.19 -7.24
N GLN A 503 0.36 -19.47 -7.19
CA GLN A 503 -0.18 -20.77 -7.61
C GLN A 503 0.08 -21.05 -9.08
N LEU A 504 -0.19 -20.09 -9.97
CA LEU A 504 0.08 -20.23 -11.41
C LEU A 504 1.57 -20.38 -11.69
N THR A 505 2.42 -19.61 -11.01
CA THR A 505 3.88 -19.70 -11.13
C THR A 505 4.38 -21.09 -10.70
N GLN A 506 3.84 -21.62 -9.60
CA GLN A 506 4.16 -22.97 -9.15
C GLN A 506 3.72 -24.03 -10.16
N GLN A 507 2.50 -23.92 -10.70
CA GLN A 507 2.01 -24.83 -11.75
C GLN A 507 2.88 -24.79 -13.01
N VAL A 508 3.30 -23.59 -13.46
CA VAL A 508 4.25 -23.46 -14.58
C VAL A 508 5.54 -24.19 -14.27
N ASN A 509 6.11 -24.00 -13.08
CA ASN A 509 7.37 -24.62 -12.68
C ASN A 509 7.27 -26.15 -12.63
N ASP A 510 6.20 -26.69 -12.07
CA ASP A 510 6.00 -28.13 -11.95
C ASP A 510 5.78 -28.78 -13.32
N ILE A 511 4.96 -28.18 -14.19
CA ILE A 511 4.76 -28.67 -15.56
C ILE A 511 6.04 -28.51 -16.38
N GLN A 512 6.81 -27.43 -16.19
CA GLN A 512 8.09 -27.24 -16.88
C GLN A 512 9.10 -28.34 -16.52
N LYS A 513 9.15 -28.77 -15.25
CA LYS A 513 9.99 -29.91 -14.83
C LYS A 513 9.57 -31.19 -15.54
N THR A 514 8.26 -31.49 -15.58
CA THR A 514 7.73 -32.66 -16.29
C THR A 514 8.02 -32.58 -17.80
N TYR A 515 7.86 -31.40 -18.41
CA TYR A 515 8.17 -31.17 -19.81
C TYR A 515 9.64 -31.45 -20.11
N ASN A 516 10.56 -30.92 -19.29
CA ASN A 516 12.00 -31.13 -19.48
C ASN A 516 12.37 -32.61 -19.37
N MET A 517 11.82 -33.31 -18.36
CA MET A 517 12.01 -34.75 -18.19
C MET A 517 11.50 -35.54 -19.41
N LEU A 518 10.28 -35.24 -19.89
CA LEU A 518 9.72 -35.94 -21.04
C LEU A 518 10.48 -35.60 -22.34
N ALA A 519 10.96 -34.37 -22.50
CA ALA A 519 11.79 -33.98 -23.64
C ALA A 519 13.07 -34.83 -23.71
N GLU A 520 13.71 -35.05 -22.55
CA GLU A 520 14.88 -35.92 -22.44
C GLU A 520 14.52 -37.37 -22.82
N LYS A 521 13.39 -37.89 -22.34
CA LYS A 521 12.93 -39.26 -22.68
C LYS A 521 12.56 -39.43 -24.15
N VAL A 522 11.97 -38.41 -24.79
CA VAL A 522 11.70 -38.40 -26.24
C VAL A 522 13.02 -38.54 -27.00
N GLU A 523 14.04 -37.77 -26.61
CA GLU A 523 15.34 -37.83 -27.29
C GLU A 523 16.06 -39.17 -27.04
N GLU A 524 16.00 -39.71 -25.82
CA GLU A 524 16.46 -41.09 -25.52
C GLU A 524 15.78 -42.11 -26.44
N ALA A 525 14.44 -42.09 -26.53
CA ALA A 525 13.69 -43.02 -27.37
C ALA A 525 14.03 -42.88 -28.87
N ARG A 526 14.23 -41.65 -29.35
CA ARG A 526 14.64 -41.36 -30.74
C ARG A 526 16.01 -41.94 -31.07
N ILE A 527 16.96 -41.87 -30.12
CA ILE A 527 18.29 -42.47 -30.26
C ILE A 527 18.17 -44.01 -30.28
N THR A 528 17.43 -44.60 -29.35
CA THR A 528 17.23 -46.06 -29.27
C THR A 528 16.56 -46.62 -30.54
N GLU A 529 15.57 -45.93 -31.11
CA GLU A 529 14.94 -46.33 -32.38
C GLU A 529 15.94 -46.25 -33.56
N ALA A 530 16.82 -45.25 -33.56
CA ALA A 530 17.80 -45.05 -34.62
C ALA A 530 18.92 -46.12 -34.64
N GLU A 531 19.22 -46.75 -33.49
CA GLU A 531 20.25 -47.80 -33.40
C GLU A 531 19.95 -49.02 -34.29
N LYS A 532 18.67 -49.32 -34.57
CA LYS A 532 18.20 -50.40 -35.47
C LYS A 532 18.94 -51.75 -35.28
N THR A 533 19.44 -52.03 -34.09
CA THR A 533 20.26 -53.22 -33.85
C THR A 533 19.42 -54.40 -33.40
N SER A 534 19.84 -55.59 -33.84
CA SER A 534 19.33 -56.81 -33.26
C SER A 534 20.05 -57.10 -31.92
N ASP A 535 19.33 -57.53 -30.88
CA ASP A 535 19.87 -58.09 -29.64
C ASP A 535 20.43 -59.48 -29.91
N VAL A 536 19.90 -60.17 -30.92
CA VAL A 536 20.45 -61.41 -31.46
C VAL A 536 21.54 -61.05 -32.45
N LYS A 537 22.77 -61.48 -32.18
CA LYS A 537 23.89 -61.37 -33.11
C LYS A 537 24.39 -62.73 -33.57
N PHE A 538 24.86 -62.72 -34.80
CA PHE A 538 25.44 -63.87 -35.44
C PHE A 538 26.89 -64.08 -34.95
N ILE A 539 27.20 -65.23 -34.32
CA ILE A 539 28.56 -65.55 -33.83
C ILE A 539 29.33 -66.39 -34.85
N ALA A 540 28.71 -67.46 -35.33
CA ALA A 540 29.38 -68.44 -36.17
C ALA A 540 28.41 -69.07 -37.17
N GLU A 541 28.80 -69.04 -38.45
CA GLU A 541 27.97 -69.56 -39.55
C GLU A 541 28.06 -71.07 -39.58
N ALA A 542 26.95 -71.70 -39.93
CA ALA A 542 26.95 -73.12 -40.22
C ALA A 542 27.80 -73.36 -41.46
N VAL A 543 28.84 -74.16 -41.29
CA VAL A 543 29.69 -74.66 -42.37
C VAL A 543 29.29 -76.09 -42.72
N PRO A 544 29.39 -76.52 -44.00
CA PRO A 544 29.10 -77.89 -44.41
C PRO A 544 29.97 -78.88 -43.62
N PRO A 545 29.38 -79.81 -42.85
CA PRO A 545 30.14 -80.76 -42.05
C PRO A 545 30.87 -81.77 -42.92
N THR A 546 32.16 -81.99 -42.63
CA THR A 546 33.02 -82.91 -43.39
C THR A 546 32.96 -84.36 -42.90
N LYS A 547 32.33 -84.62 -41.74
CA LYS A 547 32.22 -85.95 -41.14
C LYS A 547 30.78 -86.22 -40.66
N PRO A 548 30.23 -87.42 -40.92
CA PRO A 548 28.92 -87.81 -40.41
C PRO A 548 28.96 -88.08 -38.90
N ILE A 549 27.84 -87.85 -38.23
CA ILE A 549 27.66 -88.04 -36.79
C ILE A 549 26.96 -89.37 -36.54
N GLY A 550 27.43 -90.10 -35.53
CA GLY A 550 26.87 -91.40 -35.16
C GLY A 550 27.42 -92.61 -35.93
N ARG A 551 28.40 -92.42 -36.84
CA ARG A 551 29.00 -93.54 -37.59
C ARG A 551 30.06 -94.31 -36.79
N ASN A 552 29.64 -94.98 -35.72
CA ASN A 552 30.48 -95.93 -34.99
C ASN A 552 30.45 -97.31 -35.65
N ALA A 553 30.79 -97.41 -36.94
CA ALA A 553 30.82 -98.67 -37.70
C ALA A 553 31.67 -99.74 -36.99
N LYS A 554 32.76 -99.31 -36.32
CA LYS A 554 33.60 -100.19 -35.49
C LYS A 554 32.83 -100.87 -34.36
N LEU A 555 31.90 -100.17 -33.71
CA LEU A 555 31.11 -100.71 -32.61
C LEU A 555 30.16 -101.80 -33.10
N TYR A 556 29.44 -101.56 -34.20
CA TYR A 556 28.53 -102.55 -34.78
C TYR A 556 29.27 -103.80 -35.25
N ILE A 557 30.42 -103.62 -35.91
CA ILE A 557 31.27 -104.73 -36.37
C ILE A 557 31.78 -105.57 -35.19
N VAL A 558 32.23 -104.91 -34.11
CA VAL A 558 32.70 -105.62 -32.90
C VAL A 558 31.56 -106.36 -32.21
N MET A 559 30.39 -105.75 -32.06
CA MET A 559 29.22 -106.39 -31.45
C MET A 559 28.75 -107.61 -32.25
N SER A 560 28.65 -107.49 -33.58
CA SER A 560 28.29 -108.62 -34.45
C SER A 560 29.34 -109.73 -34.43
N GLY A 561 30.62 -109.38 -34.35
CA GLY A 561 31.71 -110.35 -34.22
C GLY A 561 31.66 -111.12 -32.89
N ILE A 562 31.49 -110.42 -31.76
CA ILE A 562 31.37 -111.08 -30.44
C ILE A 562 30.16 -112.01 -30.41
N LEU A 563 29.02 -111.55 -30.92
CA LEU A 563 27.80 -112.35 -31.00
C LEU A 563 28.01 -113.64 -31.83
N ALA A 564 28.72 -113.53 -32.95
CA ALA A 564 29.02 -114.68 -33.80
C ALA A 564 29.96 -115.68 -33.14
N LEU A 565 30.97 -115.25 -32.38
CA LEU A 565 31.83 -116.16 -31.63
C LEU A 565 31.02 -116.93 -30.57
N MET A 566 30.15 -116.24 -29.83
CA MET A 566 29.30 -116.87 -28.83
C MET A 566 28.37 -117.93 -29.44
N VAL A 567 27.68 -117.57 -30.53
CA VAL A 567 26.79 -118.49 -31.25
C VAL A 567 27.58 -119.65 -31.85
N GLY A 568 28.77 -119.39 -32.40
CA GLY A 568 29.64 -120.42 -32.97
C GLY A 568 30.09 -121.46 -31.95
N VAL A 569 30.56 -121.02 -30.77
CA VAL A 569 30.95 -121.93 -29.67
C VAL A 569 29.76 -122.76 -29.22
N PHE A 570 28.59 -122.14 -29.05
CA PHE A 570 27.37 -122.83 -28.63
C PHE A 570 26.97 -123.93 -29.62
N ILE A 571 26.96 -123.64 -30.92
CA ILE A 571 26.62 -124.62 -31.96
C ILE A 571 27.60 -125.79 -31.97
N VAL A 572 28.91 -125.54 -31.80
CA VAL A 572 29.93 -126.60 -31.77
C VAL A 572 29.76 -127.52 -30.56
N LEU A 573 29.51 -126.97 -29.38
CA LEU A 573 29.26 -127.75 -28.18
C LEU A 573 27.96 -128.55 -28.28
N LEU A 574 26.89 -127.94 -28.79
CA LEU A 574 25.60 -128.60 -28.99
C LEU A 574 25.70 -129.75 -30.00
N LYS A 575 26.51 -129.58 -31.06
CA LYS A 575 26.75 -130.64 -32.05
C LYS A 575 27.54 -131.82 -31.47
N GLU A 576 28.48 -131.57 -30.56
CA GLU A 576 29.21 -132.66 -29.89
C GLU A 576 28.33 -133.37 -28.85
N TYR A 577 27.54 -132.61 -28.09
CA TYR A 577 26.57 -133.17 -27.13
C TYR A 577 25.62 -134.16 -27.82
N MET A 578 25.04 -133.79 -28.97
CA MET A 578 24.19 -134.71 -29.74
C MET A 578 24.94 -135.94 -30.30
N LYS A 579 26.26 -135.86 -30.48
CA LYS A 579 27.10 -136.97 -30.94
C LYS A 579 27.50 -137.94 -29.83
N GLU A 580 27.55 -137.48 -28.58
CA GLU A 580 27.80 -138.36 -27.42
C GLU A 580 26.56 -139.17 -27.07
N ASP A 581 25.36 -138.59 -27.14
CA ASP A 581 24.09 -139.31 -26.97
C ASP A 581 23.91 -140.43 -28.02
N GLU A 582 24.28 -140.19 -29.29
CA GLU A 582 24.24 -141.23 -30.33
C GLU A 582 25.20 -142.41 -30.07
N LYS A 583 26.28 -142.20 -29.31
CA LYS A 583 27.22 -143.28 -28.95
C LYS A 583 26.75 -144.09 -27.74
N GLU A 584 26.06 -143.48 -26.77
CA GLU A 584 25.46 -144.21 -25.65
C GLU A 584 24.22 -145.01 -26.08
N VAL A 585 23.40 -144.48 -27.02
CA VAL A 585 22.25 -145.22 -27.56
C VAL A 585 22.69 -146.42 -28.40
N ASN A 586 23.78 -146.32 -29.17
CA ASN A 586 24.28 -147.46 -29.94
C ASN A 586 25.01 -148.53 -29.08
N ALA A 587 25.50 -148.18 -27.89
CA ALA A 587 26.11 -149.15 -26.97
C ALA A 587 25.09 -150.01 -26.21
N SER A 588 23.82 -149.58 -26.13
CA SER A 588 22.74 -150.32 -25.45
C SER A 588 21.97 -151.31 -26.36
N ILE A 589 22.16 -151.27 -27.68
CA ILE A 589 21.48 -152.14 -28.66
C ILE A 589 22.29 -153.42 -29.00
N ILE A 590 23.52 -153.58 -28.48
CA ILE A 590 24.39 -154.76 -28.73
C ILE A 590 24.47 -155.71 -27.50
N LYS A 591 23.77 -155.42 -26.40
CA LYS A 591 23.52 -156.38 -25.30
C LYS A 591 22.01 -156.50 -25.04
N GLY A 592 21.33 -157.22 -25.92
CA GLY A 592 19.93 -157.66 -25.80
C GLY A 592 19.71 -158.85 -26.70
#